data_AF-A0A6L9KET2-F1
#
_entry.id   AF-A0A6L9KET2-F1
#
_cell.length_a   1.000
_cell.length_b   1.000
_cell.length_c   1.000
_cell.angle_alpha   90.00
_cell.angle_beta   90.00
_cell.angle_gamma   90.00
#
_symmetry.space_group_name_H-M   'P 1'
#
loop_
_entity.id
_entity.type
_entity.pdbx_description
1 polymer ?
#
loop_
_entity_poly.entity_id
_entity_poly.type
_entity_poly.pdbx_seq_one_letter_code
_entity_poly.pdbx_strand_id
1 'polypeptide(L)'
;MENSNGVVKVVGAVVVGALVGAALGILFAPEKGSRTRRHLIDGAKDLVDDLTDKLKDEAAVLRKKADKLEELAKEKMEDFKNNIKSKTAEATAPQN
;
A
#
# COMPACT_ATOMS: atom_id res chain seq x y z
N MET A 1 -2.06 -26.81 2.71
CA MET A 1 -1.79 -25.53 2.01
C MET A 1 -1.76 -24.44 3.07
N GLU A 2 -0.56 -24.01 3.50
CA GLU A 2 -0.37 -22.95 4.50
C GLU A 2 0.75 -22.01 4.03
N ASN A 3 0.40 -20.89 3.41
CA ASN A 3 1.33 -19.76 3.18
C ASN A 3 0.62 -18.39 3.08
N SER A 4 -0.64 -18.29 3.48
CA SER A 4 -1.38 -17.02 3.50
C SER A 4 -0.92 -16.09 4.64
N ASN A 5 -0.35 -16.69 5.69
CA ASN A 5 -0.03 -16.02 6.95
C ASN A 5 1.26 -15.18 6.85
N GLY A 6 2.18 -15.56 5.95
CA GLY A 6 3.44 -14.84 5.71
C GLY A 6 3.22 -13.49 5.05
N VAL A 7 2.41 -13.45 3.98
CA VAL A 7 2.07 -12.20 3.28
C VAL A 7 1.27 -11.26 4.17
N VAL A 8 0.26 -11.77 4.88
CA VAL A 8 -0.53 -10.95 5.82
C VAL A 8 0.35 -10.36 6.93
N LYS A 9 1.29 -11.13 7.46
CA LYS A 9 2.24 -10.66 8.49
C LYS A 9 3.21 -9.60 7.95
N VAL A 10 3.73 -9.77 6.74
CA VAL A 10 4.62 -8.78 6.10
C VAL A 10 3.87 -7.47 5.84
N VAL A 11 2.67 -7.54 5.25
CA VAL A 11 1.84 -6.35 5.01
C VAL A 11 1.48 -5.67 6.33
N GLY A 12 1.10 -6.42 7.36
CA GLY A 12 0.81 -5.88 8.68
C GLY A 12 2.02 -5.20 9.32
N ALA A 13 3.21 -5.81 9.23
CA ALA A 13 4.45 -5.24 9.75
C ALA A 13 4.83 -3.93 9.05
N VAL A 14 4.63 -3.83 7.74
CA VAL A 14 4.89 -2.60 6.96
C VAL A 14 3.94 -1.48 7.40
N VAL A 15 2.65 -1.76 7.56
CA VAL A 15 1.67 -0.75 8.01
C VAL A 15 2.00 -0.23 9.40
N VAL A 16 2.29 -1.12 10.35
CA VAL A 16 2.67 -0.74 11.71
C VAL A 16 3.98 0.06 11.70
N GLY A 17 4.98 -0.39 10.95
CA GLY A 17 6.26 0.30 10.80
C GLY A 17 6.10 1.70 10.19
N ALA A 18 5.24 1.86 9.17
CA ALA A 18 4.97 3.14 8.54
C ALA A 18 4.26 4.11 9.49
N LEU A 19 3.28 3.65 10.27
CA LEU A 19 2.60 4.49 11.26
C LEU A 19 3.54 4.95 12.36
N VAL A 20 4.33 4.03 12.92
CA VAL A 20 5.33 4.35 13.94
C VAL A 20 6.39 5.30 13.37
N GLY A 21 6.88 5.03 12.15
CA GLY A 21 7.85 5.87 11.46
C GLY A 21 7.33 7.27 11.15
N ALA A 22 6.07 7.41 10.72
CA ALA A 22 5.44 8.70 10.48
C ALA A 22 5.22 9.47 11.79
N ALA A 23 4.76 8.78 12.84
CA ALA A 23 4.58 9.40 14.15
C ALA A 23 5.90 9.93 14.71
N LEU A 24 6.97 9.13 14.62
CA LEU A 24 8.31 9.54 15.02
C LEU A 24 8.88 10.63 14.10
N GLY A 25 8.67 10.56 12.79
CA GLY A 25 9.14 11.55 11.83
C GLY A 25 8.49 12.92 12.02
N ILE A 26 7.17 12.95 12.27
CA ILE A 26 6.43 14.18 12.61
C ILE A 26 6.89 14.72 13.98
N LEU A 27 7.13 13.84 14.96
CA LEU A 27 7.59 14.24 16.30
C LEU A 27 9.02 14.81 16.31
N PHE A 28 9.94 14.21 15.53
CA PHE A 28 11.34 14.65 15.46
C PHE A 28 11.55 15.90 14.59
N ALA A 29 10.72 16.12 13.59
CA ALA A 29 10.83 17.25 12.69
C ALA A 29 9.56 18.14 12.68
N PRO A 30 9.29 18.88 13.76
CA PRO A 30 8.26 19.92 13.74
C PRO A 30 8.77 21.14 12.97
N GLU A 31 8.43 21.24 11.69
CA GLU A 31 8.61 22.49 10.95
C GLU A 31 7.45 23.49 11.21
N LYS A 32 7.75 24.79 11.14
CA LYS A 32 6.74 25.86 11.21
C LYS A 32 5.91 25.86 9.92
N GLY A 33 4.59 25.67 10.04
CA GLY A 33 3.67 25.41 8.93
C GLY A 33 3.65 26.39 7.75
N SER A 34 4.11 27.63 7.92
CA SER A 34 4.24 28.60 6.82
C SER A 34 5.42 28.30 5.89
N ARG A 35 6.50 27.72 6.41
CA ARG A 35 7.64 27.20 5.63
C ARG A 35 7.29 25.83 5.07
N THR A 36 6.73 24.94 5.90
CA THR A 36 6.42 23.56 5.53
C THR A 36 5.52 23.45 4.32
N ARG A 37 4.46 24.27 4.20
CA ARG A 37 3.58 24.19 3.03
C ARG A 37 4.32 24.51 1.72
N ARG A 38 5.25 25.47 1.75
CA ARG A 38 6.03 25.88 0.58
C ARG A 38 7.15 24.89 0.27
N HIS A 39 7.90 24.47 1.29
CA HIS A 39 8.95 23.46 1.17
C HIS A 39 8.41 22.06 0.83
N LEU A 40 7.20 21.72 1.26
CA LEU A 40 6.55 20.46 0.89
C LEU A 40 6.05 20.49 -0.54
N ILE A 41 5.49 21.61 -1.02
CA ILE A 41 5.07 21.71 -2.43
C ILE A 41 6.29 21.71 -3.35
N ASP A 42 7.29 22.56 -3.07
CA ASP A 42 8.47 22.67 -3.93
C ASP A 42 9.35 21.41 -3.81
N GLY A 43 9.64 20.96 -2.58
CA GLY A 43 10.48 19.79 -2.33
C GLY A 43 9.81 18.46 -2.66
N ALA A 44 8.48 18.31 -2.50
CA ALA A 44 7.81 17.10 -2.97
C ALA A 44 7.72 17.07 -4.49
N LYS A 45 7.61 18.23 -5.16
CA LYS A 45 7.60 18.27 -6.62
C LYS A 45 8.97 17.88 -7.18
N ASP A 46 10.05 18.42 -6.62
CA ASP A 46 11.42 18.02 -7.01
C ASP A 46 11.70 16.56 -6.68
N LEU A 47 11.29 16.08 -5.49
CA LEU A 47 11.45 14.69 -5.10
C LEU A 47 10.63 13.75 -5.99
N VAL A 48 9.39 14.13 -6.35
CA VAL A 48 8.55 13.35 -7.25
C VAL A 48 9.12 13.36 -8.66
N ASP A 49 9.66 14.47 -9.17
CA ASP A 49 10.30 14.48 -10.49
C ASP A 49 11.57 13.63 -10.49
N ASP A 50 12.46 13.76 -9.49
CA ASP A 50 13.68 12.93 -9.37
C ASP A 50 13.38 11.45 -9.18
N LEU A 51 12.39 11.13 -8.33
CA LEU A 51 11.88 9.77 -8.19
C LEU A 51 11.28 9.31 -9.51
N THR A 52 10.42 10.10 -10.14
CA THR A 52 9.74 9.71 -11.38
C THR A 52 10.74 9.49 -12.50
N ASP A 53 11.82 10.25 -12.59
CA ASP A 53 12.84 10.06 -13.63
C ASP A 53 13.73 8.84 -13.35
N LYS A 54 14.19 8.64 -12.10
CA LYS A 54 14.91 7.40 -11.72
C LYS A 54 14.02 6.18 -11.85
N LEU A 55 12.76 6.34 -11.48
CA LEU A 55 11.76 5.29 -11.61
C LEU A 55 11.36 5.11 -13.05
N LYS A 56 11.33 6.09 -13.97
CA LYS A 56 10.94 5.87 -15.38
C LYS A 56 11.81 4.81 -16.05
N ASP A 57 13.12 4.86 -15.82
CA ASP A 57 14.07 3.89 -16.36
C ASP A 57 13.86 2.49 -15.74
N GLU A 58 13.57 2.41 -14.44
CA GLU A 58 13.28 1.15 -13.75
C GLU A 58 11.79 0.74 -13.81
N ALA A 59 10.91 1.64 -14.26
CA ALA A 59 9.46 1.52 -14.20
C ALA A 59 8.97 0.63 -15.30
N ALA A 60 9.72 0.45 -16.39
CA ALA A 60 9.40 -0.59 -17.36
C ALA A 60 9.44 -1.99 -16.69
N VAL A 61 10.41 -2.21 -15.79
CA VAL A 61 10.54 -3.47 -15.05
C VAL A 61 9.54 -3.52 -13.90
N LEU A 62 9.36 -2.42 -13.17
CA LEU A 62 8.38 -2.34 -12.08
C LEU A 62 6.95 -2.42 -12.59
N ARG A 63 6.59 -1.80 -13.72
CA ARG A 63 5.27 -1.94 -14.37
C ARG A 63 5.01 -3.39 -14.72
N LYS A 64 5.95 -4.09 -15.37
CA LYS A 64 5.79 -5.52 -15.67
C LYS A 64 5.59 -6.37 -14.41
N LYS A 65 6.24 -6.01 -13.30
CA LYS A 65 6.03 -6.68 -12.00
C LYS A 65 4.71 -6.27 -11.35
N ALA A 66 4.31 -5.01 -11.49
CA ALA A 66 3.06 -4.46 -10.98
C ALA A 66 1.86 -5.06 -11.72
N ASP A 67 1.92 -5.21 -13.04
CA ASP A 67 0.89 -5.88 -13.85
C ASP A 67 0.72 -7.33 -13.40
N LYS A 68 1.84 -8.06 -13.17
CA LYS A 68 1.80 -9.42 -12.61
C LYS A 68 1.25 -9.46 -11.19
N LEU A 69 1.58 -8.47 -10.36
CA LEU A 69 1.03 -8.34 -9.02
C LEU A 69 -0.44 -8.00 -9.04
N GLU A 70 -0.90 -7.17 -10.00
CA GLU A 70 -2.30 -6.81 -10.19
C GLU A 70 -3.10 -8.02 -10.66
N GLU A 71 -2.55 -8.83 -11.56
CA GLU A 71 -3.16 -10.09 -12.00
C GLU A 71 -3.27 -11.08 -10.84
N LEU A 72 -2.19 -11.30 -10.09
CA LEU A 72 -2.22 -12.14 -8.88
C LEU A 72 -3.14 -11.58 -7.79
N ALA A 73 -3.24 -10.25 -7.68
CA ALA A 73 -4.13 -9.60 -6.72
C ALA A 73 -5.59 -9.73 -7.16
N LYS A 74 -5.91 -9.60 -8.45
CA LYS A 74 -7.25 -9.85 -9.00
C LYS A 74 -7.65 -11.29 -8.80
N GLU A 75 -6.79 -12.25 -9.12
CA GLU A 75 -7.02 -13.67 -8.89
C GLU A 75 -7.26 -13.96 -7.40
N LYS A 76 -6.37 -13.49 -6.51
CA LYS A 76 -6.58 -13.64 -5.06
C LYS A 76 -7.80 -12.91 -4.53
N MET A 77 -8.13 -11.74 -5.07
CA MET A 77 -9.32 -10.99 -4.66
C MET A 77 -10.58 -11.68 -5.14
N GLU A 78 -10.57 -12.28 -6.33
CA GLU A 78 -11.69 -13.04 -6.86
C GLU A 78 -11.87 -14.33 -6.08
N ASP A 79 -10.79 -15.06 -5.77
CA ASP A 79 -10.80 -16.19 -4.85
C ASP A 79 -11.30 -15.77 -3.47
N PHE A 80 -10.81 -14.67 -2.91
CA PHE A 80 -11.25 -14.16 -1.63
C PHE A 80 -12.72 -13.73 -1.67
N LYS A 81 -13.16 -13.08 -2.76
CA LYS A 81 -14.55 -12.67 -2.97
C LYS A 81 -15.47 -13.85 -3.20
N ASN A 82 -15.02 -14.93 -3.81
CA ASN A 82 -15.79 -16.17 -3.99
C ASN A 82 -15.85 -16.98 -2.71
N ASN A 83 -14.76 -17.06 -1.94
CA ASN A 83 -14.72 -17.65 -0.60
C ASN A 83 -15.53 -16.84 0.42
N ILE A 84 -15.52 -15.51 0.32
CA ILE A 84 -16.39 -14.64 1.11
C ILE A 84 -17.81 -14.74 0.61
N LYS A 85 -18.12 -14.69 -0.69
CA LYS A 85 -19.51 -14.82 -1.16
C LYS A 85 -20.13 -16.16 -0.80
N SER A 86 -19.39 -17.26 -0.83
CA SER A 86 -19.89 -18.56 -0.36
C SER A 86 -20.12 -18.56 1.16
N LYS A 87 -19.15 -18.05 1.94
CA LYS A 87 -19.30 -17.93 3.41
C LYS A 87 -20.31 -16.85 3.85
N THR A 88 -20.52 -15.82 3.05
CA THR A 88 -21.42 -14.70 3.30
C THR A 88 -22.80 -14.99 2.75
N ALA A 89 -22.97 -15.74 1.66
CA ALA A 89 -24.27 -16.28 1.27
C ALA A 89 -24.81 -17.26 2.31
N GLU A 90 -23.93 -18.02 2.97
CA GLU A 90 -24.32 -18.83 4.14
C GLU A 90 -24.48 -18.00 5.43
N ALA A 91 -23.76 -16.88 5.59
CA ALA A 91 -23.83 -16.02 6.80
C ALA A 91 -24.75 -14.79 6.71
N THR A 92 -25.39 -14.51 5.57
CA THR A 92 -26.34 -13.40 5.39
C THR A 92 -27.76 -13.86 5.02
N ALA A 93 -28.05 -15.16 5.06
CA ALA A 93 -29.41 -15.59 5.30
C ALA A 93 -29.76 -15.23 6.76
N PRO A 94 -30.67 -14.27 7.01
CA PRO A 94 -31.17 -14.07 8.37
C PRO A 94 -31.78 -15.38 8.84
N GLN A 95 -31.11 -16.05 9.76
CA GLN A 95 -31.78 -16.94 10.71
C GLN A 95 -32.44 -16.02 11.76
N ASN A 96 -33.50 -15.34 11.34
CA ASN A 96 -34.77 -15.08 12.03
C ASN A 96 -35.59 -14.02 11.28
#